data_AF-A0A6N9PTA0-F1
#
_entry.id   AF-A0A6N9PTA0-F1
#
_cell.length_a   1.000
_cell.length_b   1.000
_cell.length_c   1.000
_cell.angle_alpha   90.00
_cell.angle_beta   90.00
_cell.angle_gamma   90.00
#
_symmetry.space_group_name_H-M   'P 1'
#
loop_
_entity.id
_entity.type
_entity.pdbx_description
1 polymer ?
#
loop_
_entity_poly.entity_id
_entity_poly.type
_entity_poly.pdbx_seq_one_letter_code
_entity_poly.pdbx_strand_id
1 'polypeptide(L)'
;TAIIKSTPPKEGQAHICAGGRCIHKDGLCALPFDHYRLEELRCPGNEGYELVTVPDISITRDSTVIELGTIDDKFEGKPEIGTTATVGGEKVADPLGEVTLVDTVAYSGLTVGKTYKISGILMDKSTGEPLEIDGQQVTAEKDFTPKSESGTVDLEYTFNASALAGKAVVVFETLYQDGVEIASHADIEDEGQTVIFRSPKIGTTATVDGEKTADPLGKVTIIDKVTYIGLTPGKEYNIKGVLMDKSTNEKLLVDGKEVTAEATFTAPKSEGSIDIPFTFDASGLAGKSVVVFESLYHERRYRHRTDLPRRQLHLC
;
A
#
# COMPACT_ATOMS: atom_id res chain seq x y z
N THR A 1 37.07 -5.33 -18.57
CA THR A 1 38.43 -4.76 -18.78
C THR A 1 39.12 -4.68 -17.44
N ALA A 2 40.37 -5.10 -17.28
CA ALA A 2 41.03 -5.10 -15.97
C ALA A 2 42.25 -4.15 -15.93
N ILE A 3 42.62 -3.67 -14.75
CA ILE A 3 43.85 -2.91 -14.49
C ILE A 3 44.73 -3.72 -13.55
N ILE A 4 46.04 -3.73 -13.82
CA ILE A 4 47.04 -4.22 -12.87
C ILE A 4 47.71 -3.02 -12.21
N LYS A 5 47.72 -3.00 -10.88
CA LYS A 5 48.33 -1.92 -10.07
C LYS A 5 49.48 -2.48 -9.22
N SER A 6 50.61 -1.77 -9.19
CA SER A 6 51.73 -2.07 -8.29
C SER A 6 51.39 -1.67 -6.85
N THR A 7 51.96 -2.39 -5.88
CA THR A 7 51.76 -2.16 -4.46
C THR A 7 53.11 -2.13 -3.73
N PRO A 8 53.57 -0.97 -3.20
CA PRO A 8 52.88 0.33 -3.16
C PRO A 8 52.79 1.01 -4.55
N PRO A 9 51.84 1.93 -4.76
CA PRO A 9 51.62 2.56 -6.07
C PRO A 9 52.87 3.31 -6.54
N LYS A 10 53.40 2.94 -7.72
CA LYS A 10 54.46 3.66 -8.42
C LYS A 10 53.90 4.36 -9.66
N GLU A 11 54.54 5.44 -10.12
CA GLU A 11 54.15 6.10 -11.38
C GLU A 11 54.27 5.11 -12.55
N GLY A 12 53.14 4.75 -13.16
CA GLY A 12 53.04 3.78 -14.25
C GLY A 12 52.02 2.67 -13.96
N GLN A 13 50.73 2.97 -14.14
CA GLN A 13 49.70 1.92 -14.20
C GLN A 13 49.75 1.24 -15.56
N ALA A 14 49.85 -0.09 -15.57
CA ALA A 14 49.80 -0.88 -16.81
C ALA A 14 48.34 -1.31 -17.08
N HIS A 15 47.78 -0.86 -18.19
CA HIS A 15 46.48 -1.31 -18.68
C HIS A 15 46.66 -2.62 -19.46
N ILE A 16 46.04 -3.71 -19.00
CA ILE A 16 45.98 -4.95 -19.77
C ILE A 16 44.53 -5.16 -20.23
N CYS A 17 44.28 -4.94 -21.52
CA CYS A 17 43.02 -5.35 -22.13
C CYS A 17 43.07 -6.87 -22.35
N ALA A 18 42.22 -7.61 -21.64
CA ALA A 18 41.94 -9.01 -21.98
C ALA A 18 41.47 -9.07 -23.45
N GLY A 19 42.31 -9.61 -24.33
CA GLY A 19 42.07 -9.72 -25.77
C GLY A 19 42.69 -8.65 -26.69
N GLY A 20 43.46 -7.68 -26.19
CA GLY A 20 44.06 -6.60 -26.99
C GLY A 20 45.60 -6.68 -27.12
N ARG A 21 46.15 -6.40 -28.31
CA ARG A 21 47.61 -6.36 -28.57
C ARG A 21 48.30 -5.29 -27.73
N CYS A 22 49.43 -5.67 -27.12
CA CYS A 22 50.34 -4.79 -26.40
C CYS A 22 50.93 -3.66 -27.27
N ILE A 23 51.02 -2.44 -26.71
CA ILE A 23 51.55 -1.23 -27.37
C ILE A 23 53.02 -0.96 -26.97
N HIS A 24 53.85 -2.01 -26.88
CA HIS A 24 55.30 -1.88 -26.71
C HIS A 24 56.09 -2.67 -27.76
N LYS A 25 57.22 -2.08 -28.17
CA LYS A 25 57.95 -2.31 -29.43
C LYS A 25 58.73 -3.63 -29.50
N ASP A 26 58.74 -4.38 -28.41
CA ASP A 26 59.55 -5.55 -28.13
C ASP A 26 58.71 -6.82 -27.88
N GLY A 27 57.38 -6.72 -27.96
CA GLY A 27 56.49 -7.88 -27.95
C GLY A 27 56.41 -8.64 -26.61
N LEU A 28 57.10 -8.17 -25.58
CA LEU A 28 57.09 -8.72 -24.23
C LEU A 28 56.53 -7.68 -23.25
N CYS A 29 55.23 -7.80 -22.95
CA CYS A 29 54.61 -7.06 -21.84
C CYS A 29 55.02 -7.66 -20.50
N ALA A 30 56.29 -7.51 -20.12
CA ALA A 30 56.78 -7.99 -18.83
C ALA A 30 56.50 -6.94 -17.74
N LEU A 31 55.63 -7.27 -16.80
CA LEU A 31 55.46 -6.51 -15.57
C LEU A 31 56.77 -6.54 -14.77
N PRO A 32 57.27 -5.40 -14.24
CA PRO A 32 58.47 -5.35 -13.39
C PRO A 32 58.39 -6.28 -12.16
N PHE A 33 59.52 -6.56 -11.52
CA PHE A 33 59.51 -7.26 -10.23
C PHE A 33 58.84 -6.40 -9.15
N ASP A 34 57.66 -6.83 -8.71
CA ASP A 34 56.90 -6.15 -7.68
C ASP A 34 55.74 -7.02 -7.18
N HIS A 35 55.01 -6.49 -6.20
CA HIS A 35 53.69 -6.94 -5.82
C HIS A 35 52.62 -6.18 -6.60
N TYR A 36 51.63 -6.91 -7.09
CA TYR A 36 50.55 -6.41 -7.91
C TYR A 36 49.21 -6.90 -7.40
N ARG A 37 48.17 -6.13 -7.75
CA ARG A 37 46.78 -6.58 -7.69
C ARG A 37 46.13 -6.37 -9.06
N LEU A 38 45.28 -7.32 -9.46
CA LEU A 38 44.41 -7.20 -10.62
C LEU A 38 43.03 -6.75 -10.13
N GLU A 39 42.50 -5.68 -10.71
CA GLU A 39 41.14 -5.20 -10.45
C GLU A 39 40.38 -5.13 -11.76
N GLU A 40 39.22 -5.79 -11.83
CA GLU A 40 38.31 -5.60 -12.93
C GLU A 40 37.61 -4.23 -12.87
N LEU A 41 37.42 -3.60 -14.02
CA LEU A 41 36.73 -2.32 -14.16
C LEU A 41 35.29 -2.51 -14.61
N ARG A 42 34.39 -1.73 -14.02
CA ARG A 42 33.00 -1.64 -14.46
C ARG A 42 32.90 -1.16 -15.92
N CYS A 43 32.09 -1.85 -16.73
CA CYS A 43 31.70 -1.47 -18.08
C CYS A 43 30.30 -2.02 -18.42
N PRO A 44 29.66 -1.61 -19.53
CA PRO A 44 28.35 -2.17 -19.91
C PRO A 44 28.33 -3.70 -20.10
N GLY A 45 29.47 -4.32 -20.40
CA GLY A 45 29.57 -5.77 -20.62
C GLY A 45 29.63 -6.62 -19.34
N ASN A 46 29.86 -6.01 -18.17
CA ASN A 46 29.85 -6.67 -16.85
C ASN A 46 28.84 -6.03 -15.90
N GLU A 47 27.78 -5.46 -16.46
CA GLU A 47 26.60 -5.02 -15.73
C GLU A 47 25.89 -6.25 -15.13
N GLY A 48 25.63 -6.25 -13.82
CA GLY A 48 25.07 -7.41 -13.10
C GLY A 48 26.08 -8.49 -12.70
N TYR A 49 27.39 -8.23 -12.87
CA TYR A 49 28.47 -9.14 -12.43
C TYR A 49 29.27 -8.54 -11.26
N GLU A 50 29.77 -9.41 -10.37
CA GLU A 50 30.72 -9.01 -9.32
C GLU A 50 32.10 -8.74 -9.94
N LEU A 51 32.67 -7.55 -9.71
CA LEU A 51 33.99 -7.22 -10.25
C LEU A 51 35.06 -8.01 -9.52
N VAL A 52 35.85 -8.78 -10.28
CA VAL A 52 36.88 -9.62 -9.69
C VAL A 52 38.10 -8.80 -9.29
N THR A 53 38.57 -9.02 -8.06
CA THR A 53 39.87 -8.52 -7.57
C THR A 53 40.75 -9.70 -7.19
N VAL A 54 41.94 -9.79 -7.79
CA VAL A 54 42.96 -10.78 -7.42
C VAL A 54 44.10 -10.05 -6.71
N PRO A 55 44.21 -10.19 -5.38
CA PRO A 55 45.30 -9.59 -4.62
C PRO A 55 46.60 -10.40 -4.72
N ASP A 56 47.69 -9.80 -4.24
CA ASP A 56 48.98 -10.46 -3.91
C ASP A 56 49.71 -11.20 -5.05
N ILE A 57 49.56 -10.72 -6.28
CA ILE A 57 50.32 -11.23 -7.43
C ILE A 57 51.78 -10.76 -7.29
N SER A 58 52.72 -11.69 -7.12
CA SER A 58 54.14 -11.35 -6.89
C SER A 58 55.03 -11.82 -8.03
N ILE A 59 55.83 -10.92 -8.61
CA ILE A 59 56.77 -11.24 -9.69
C ILE A 59 58.19 -11.10 -9.14
N THR A 60 58.89 -12.21 -9.00
CA THR A 60 60.19 -12.26 -8.29
C THR A 60 61.35 -12.81 -9.14
N ARG A 61 61.09 -13.24 -10.38
CA ARG A 61 62.10 -13.76 -11.30
C ARG A 61 61.70 -13.59 -12.76
N ASP A 62 62.69 -13.50 -13.63
CA ASP A 62 62.50 -13.38 -15.08
C ASP A 62 61.68 -14.54 -15.66
N SER A 63 60.90 -14.24 -16.71
CA SER A 63 60.16 -15.23 -17.50
C SER A 63 59.20 -16.11 -16.68
N THR A 64 58.53 -15.52 -15.68
CA THR A 64 57.50 -16.19 -14.88
C THR A 64 56.14 -16.09 -15.55
N VAL A 65 55.47 -17.23 -15.75
CA VAL A 65 54.03 -17.28 -16.07
C VAL A 65 53.28 -17.52 -14.75
N ILE A 66 52.31 -16.67 -14.45
CA ILE A 66 51.41 -16.83 -13.30
C ILE A 66 50.09 -17.38 -13.82
N GLU A 67 49.80 -18.65 -13.52
CA GLU A 67 48.53 -19.27 -13.83
C GLU A 67 47.50 -18.89 -12.76
N LEU A 68 46.66 -17.89 -13.06
CA LEU A 68 45.59 -17.43 -12.16
C LEU A 68 44.35 -18.34 -12.18
N GLY A 69 44.37 -19.43 -12.95
CA GLY A 69 43.21 -20.27 -13.19
C GLY A 69 42.15 -19.57 -14.06
N THR A 70 40.91 -20.07 -14.00
CA THR A 70 39.76 -19.41 -14.62
C THR A 70 39.33 -18.25 -13.72
N ILE A 71 39.47 -17.03 -14.22
CA ILE A 71 38.85 -15.84 -13.65
C ILE A 71 37.50 -15.72 -14.34
N ASP A 72 36.44 -16.16 -13.66
CA ASP A 72 35.07 -16.13 -14.17
C ASP A 72 34.27 -15.13 -13.35
N ASP A 73 33.64 -14.19 -14.04
CA ASP A 73 32.71 -13.27 -13.42
C ASP A 73 31.45 -14.07 -13.07
N LYS A 74 31.13 -14.21 -11.78
CA LYS A 74 29.85 -14.80 -11.40
C LYS A 74 28.74 -13.86 -11.85
N PHE A 75 27.90 -14.34 -12.78
CA PHE A 75 26.65 -13.69 -13.10
C PHE A 75 25.76 -13.74 -11.86
N GLU A 76 25.58 -12.60 -11.19
CA GLU A 76 24.69 -12.52 -10.01
C GLU A 76 23.20 -12.38 -10.43
N GLY A 77 22.92 -12.28 -11.73
CA GLY A 77 21.60 -11.90 -12.24
C GLY A 77 21.37 -10.41 -12.01
N LYS A 78 20.56 -9.77 -12.86
CA LYS A 78 20.08 -8.42 -12.55
C LYS A 78 19.05 -8.55 -11.41
N PRO A 79 19.20 -7.83 -10.29
CA PRO A 79 18.18 -7.82 -9.25
C PRO A 79 16.82 -7.40 -9.83
N GLU A 80 15.79 -8.17 -9.51
CA GLU A 80 14.41 -7.88 -9.92
C GLU A 80 13.47 -8.07 -8.73
N ILE A 81 12.39 -7.29 -8.72
CA ILE A 81 11.30 -7.43 -7.77
C ILE A 81 9.96 -7.45 -8.49
N GLY A 82 9.03 -8.22 -7.96
CA GLY A 82 7.62 -8.20 -8.34
C GLY A 82 6.78 -8.38 -7.07
N THR A 83 5.64 -7.71 -7.00
CA THR A 83 5.00 -7.44 -5.71
C THR A 83 3.51 -7.82 -5.73
N THR A 84 2.94 -8.09 -4.56
CA THR A 84 1.50 -8.30 -4.41
C THR A 84 0.98 -7.76 -3.08
N ALA A 85 0.10 -6.76 -3.16
CA ALA A 85 -0.50 -6.10 -1.99
C ALA A 85 -1.88 -6.68 -1.62
N THR A 86 -2.12 -6.95 -0.33
CA THR A 86 -3.43 -7.38 0.18
C THR A 86 -3.73 -6.83 1.57
N VAL A 87 -5.00 -6.79 1.95
CA VAL A 87 -5.43 -6.56 3.35
C VAL A 87 -6.13 -7.83 3.82
N GLY A 88 -5.56 -8.53 4.78
CA GLY A 88 -6.09 -9.82 5.25
C GLY A 88 -6.17 -10.89 4.16
N GLY A 89 -5.27 -10.84 3.16
CA GLY A 89 -5.25 -11.76 2.02
C GLY A 89 -6.19 -11.39 0.87
N GLU A 90 -6.94 -10.29 0.99
CA GLU A 90 -7.92 -9.85 -0.01
C GLU A 90 -7.50 -8.55 -0.70
N LYS A 91 -8.01 -8.34 -1.92
CA LYS A 91 -7.81 -7.12 -2.72
C LYS A 91 -8.83 -6.02 -2.43
N VAL A 92 -9.86 -6.34 -1.66
CA VAL A 92 -10.92 -5.42 -1.31
C VAL A 92 -11.07 -5.35 0.20
N ALA A 93 -10.85 -4.18 0.77
CA ALA A 93 -10.91 -3.93 2.20
C ALA A 93 -12.10 -3.03 2.57
N ASP A 94 -12.55 -3.15 3.81
CA ASP A 94 -13.49 -2.19 4.36
C ASP A 94 -12.73 -0.95 4.86
N PRO A 95 -13.22 0.28 4.64
CA PRO A 95 -12.58 1.52 5.08
C PRO A 95 -12.89 1.79 6.57
N LEU A 96 -12.62 0.82 7.45
CA LEU A 96 -13.11 0.85 8.83
C LEU A 96 -11.95 0.95 9.81
N GLY A 97 -11.61 2.17 10.20
CA GLY A 97 -10.59 2.41 11.21
C GLY A 97 -9.19 1.98 10.75
N GLU A 98 -8.45 1.38 11.66
CA GLU A 98 -7.09 0.92 11.42
C GLU A 98 -7.09 -0.39 10.61
N VAL A 99 -6.28 -0.45 9.56
CA VAL A 99 -6.06 -1.64 8.74
C VAL A 99 -4.56 -1.86 8.58
N THR A 100 -4.16 -3.12 8.36
CA THR A 100 -2.81 -3.47 7.94
C THR A 100 -2.85 -4.00 6.51
N LEU A 101 -2.22 -3.27 5.60
CA LEU A 101 -1.93 -3.74 4.25
C LEU A 101 -0.58 -4.48 4.29
N VAL A 102 -0.54 -5.67 3.72
CA VAL A 102 0.66 -6.49 3.56
C VAL A 102 1.01 -6.52 2.09
N ASP A 103 2.20 -6.05 1.76
CA ASP A 103 2.79 -6.19 0.44
C ASP A 103 3.85 -7.30 0.46
N THR A 104 3.64 -8.34 -0.35
CA THR A 104 4.58 -9.45 -0.50
C THR A 104 5.50 -9.17 -1.69
N VAL A 105 6.75 -8.87 -1.41
CA VAL A 105 7.78 -8.59 -2.41
C VAL A 105 8.51 -9.88 -2.76
N ALA A 106 8.25 -10.42 -3.95
CA ALA A 106 9.07 -11.47 -4.55
C ALA A 106 10.32 -10.85 -5.16
N TYR A 107 11.49 -11.43 -4.86
CA TYR A 107 12.78 -10.98 -5.39
C TYR A 107 13.50 -12.11 -6.11
N SER A 108 14.39 -11.75 -7.02
CA SER A 108 15.34 -12.64 -7.70
C SER A 108 16.66 -11.92 -7.99
N GLY A 109 17.73 -12.68 -8.23
CA GLY A 109 19.05 -12.13 -8.57
C GLY A 109 19.74 -11.41 -7.41
N LEU A 110 19.41 -11.76 -6.15
CA LEU A 110 20.10 -11.20 -4.98
C LEU A 110 21.25 -12.10 -4.53
N THR A 111 22.33 -11.51 -4.04
CA THR A 111 23.45 -12.27 -3.47
C THR A 111 23.13 -12.71 -2.05
N VAL A 112 23.22 -14.02 -1.82
CA VAL A 112 23.08 -14.60 -0.47
C VAL A 112 24.13 -14.04 0.48
N GLY A 113 23.69 -13.62 1.67
CA GLY A 113 24.57 -13.08 2.71
C GLY A 113 24.86 -11.58 2.61
N LYS A 114 24.47 -10.89 1.53
CA LYS A 114 24.48 -9.43 1.47
C LYS A 114 23.21 -8.86 2.11
N THR A 115 23.31 -7.70 2.76
CA THR A 115 22.15 -7.02 3.36
C THR A 115 21.53 -6.05 2.35
N TYR A 116 20.21 -6.08 2.25
CA TYR A 116 19.41 -5.23 1.39
C TYR A 116 18.39 -4.46 2.22
N LYS A 117 17.99 -3.29 1.73
CA LYS A 117 16.87 -2.52 2.26
C LYS A 117 15.77 -2.48 1.22
N ILE A 118 14.58 -2.93 1.56
CA ILE A 118 13.37 -2.70 0.75
C ILE A 118 12.59 -1.57 1.40
N SER A 119 12.18 -0.59 0.60
CA SER A 119 11.30 0.50 1.02
C SER A 119 10.07 0.51 0.12
N GLY A 120 8.92 0.83 0.67
CA GLY A 120 7.74 1.09 -0.14
C GLY A 120 6.86 2.21 0.40
N ILE A 121 6.01 2.70 -0.49
CA ILE A 121 5.14 3.85 -0.27
C ILE A 121 3.76 3.55 -0.87
N LEU A 122 2.71 3.88 -0.13
CA LEU A 122 1.35 3.82 -0.66
C LEU A 122 1.06 5.06 -1.49
N MET A 123 0.44 4.85 -2.63
CA MET A 123 0.02 5.88 -3.59
C MET A 123 -1.51 5.92 -3.66
N ASP A 124 -2.11 7.10 -3.74
CA ASP A 124 -3.54 7.23 -4.08
C ASP A 124 -3.70 7.04 -5.59
N LYS A 125 -4.31 5.92 -6.01
CA LYS A 125 -4.44 5.53 -7.43
C LYS A 125 -5.08 6.61 -8.29
N SER A 126 -6.01 7.39 -7.72
CA SER A 126 -6.75 8.40 -8.48
C SER A 126 -5.92 9.66 -8.78
N THR A 127 -4.91 9.94 -7.96
CA THR A 127 -4.09 11.15 -8.08
C THR A 127 -2.68 10.87 -8.57
N GLY A 128 -2.17 9.65 -8.35
CA GLY A 128 -0.77 9.31 -8.59
C GLY A 128 0.21 9.86 -7.54
N GLU A 129 -0.31 10.54 -6.50
CA GLU A 129 0.49 11.12 -5.43
C GLU A 129 0.59 10.16 -4.23
N PRO A 130 1.61 10.33 -3.36
CA PRO A 130 1.70 9.59 -2.10
C PRO A 130 0.43 9.71 -1.27
N LEU A 131 -0.02 8.58 -0.74
CA LEU A 131 -1.13 8.53 0.19
C LEU A 131 -0.72 9.19 1.51
N GLU A 132 -1.44 10.24 1.89
CA GLU A 132 -1.28 10.90 3.18
C GLU A 132 -2.44 10.57 4.13
N ILE A 133 -2.11 10.14 5.34
CA ILE A 133 -3.03 9.98 6.47
C ILE A 133 -2.55 10.90 7.58
N ASP A 134 -3.45 11.77 8.07
CA ASP A 134 -3.13 12.79 9.09
C ASP A 134 -1.92 13.68 8.74
N GLY A 135 -1.71 13.94 7.44
CA GLY A 135 -0.63 14.79 6.91
C GLY A 135 0.74 14.10 6.86
N GLN A 136 0.79 12.77 6.97
CA GLN A 136 2.01 11.97 6.84
C GLN A 136 1.84 10.93 5.73
N GLN A 137 2.89 10.74 4.93
CA GLN A 137 2.94 9.68 3.93
C GLN A 137 2.95 8.31 4.59
N VAL A 138 2.24 7.35 3.99
CA VAL A 138 2.22 5.97 4.48
C VAL A 138 3.33 5.18 3.80
N THR A 139 4.43 4.96 4.52
CA THR A 139 5.63 4.27 4.03
C THR A 139 6.00 3.10 4.95
N ALA A 140 6.71 2.11 4.42
CA ALA A 140 7.35 1.05 5.19
C ALA A 140 8.77 0.80 4.68
N GLU A 141 9.65 0.35 5.57
CA GLU A 141 11.00 -0.10 5.19
C GLU A 141 11.40 -1.33 5.99
N LYS A 142 12.27 -2.15 5.40
CA LYS A 142 12.78 -3.36 6.03
C LYS A 142 14.16 -3.71 5.51
N ASP A 143 15.08 -3.94 6.44
CA ASP A 143 16.38 -4.52 6.12
C ASP A 143 16.27 -6.06 6.19
N PHE A 144 16.84 -6.74 5.20
CA PHE A 144 16.84 -8.20 5.16
C PHE A 144 18.13 -8.75 4.53
N THR A 145 18.41 -10.02 4.80
CA THR A 145 19.53 -10.76 4.20
C THR A 145 18.95 -12.04 3.59
N PRO A 146 18.93 -12.17 2.26
CA PRO A 146 18.30 -13.30 1.60
C PRO A 146 19.07 -14.58 1.88
N LYS A 147 18.34 -15.68 2.10
CA LYS A 147 18.90 -17.03 2.30
C LYS A 147 19.09 -17.80 0.98
N SER A 148 18.52 -17.29 -0.10
CA SER A 148 18.53 -17.81 -1.46
C SER A 148 18.44 -16.63 -2.44
N GLU A 149 18.92 -16.81 -3.67
CA GLU A 149 18.93 -15.75 -4.70
C GLU A 149 17.54 -15.21 -5.03
N SER A 150 16.51 -16.05 -4.86
CA SER A 150 15.11 -15.70 -4.98
C SER A 150 14.33 -16.05 -3.73
N GLY A 151 13.27 -15.30 -3.44
CA GLY A 151 12.42 -15.51 -2.27
C GLY A 151 11.36 -14.44 -2.16
N THR A 152 10.76 -14.31 -0.98
CA THR A 152 9.80 -13.27 -0.67
C THR A 152 10.14 -12.56 0.63
N VAL A 153 9.73 -11.30 0.73
CA VAL A 153 9.76 -10.52 1.97
C VAL A 153 8.49 -9.69 2.05
N ASP A 154 7.85 -9.68 3.22
CA ASP A 154 6.65 -8.86 3.44
C ASP A 154 7.00 -7.48 4.03
N LEU A 155 6.34 -6.46 3.50
CA LEU A 155 6.21 -5.10 4.06
C LEU A 155 4.80 -4.90 4.60
N GLU A 156 4.68 -4.33 5.80
CA GLU A 156 3.40 -4.08 6.46
C GLU A 156 3.17 -2.58 6.65
N TYR A 157 1.98 -2.12 6.28
CA TYR A 157 1.56 -0.73 6.39
C TYR A 157 0.31 -0.66 7.26
N THR A 158 0.44 -0.12 8.47
CA THR A 158 -0.70 0.08 9.38
C THR A 158 -1.13 1.54 9.39
N PHE A 159 -2.37 1.81 8.99
CA PHE A 159 -2.91 3.17 8.88
C PHE A 159 -4.43 3.21 9.04
N ASN A 160 -4.97 4.40 9.27
CA ASN A 160 -6.42 4.60 9.39
C ASN A 160 -7.08 4.78 8.01
N ALA A 161 -7.79 3.75 7.54
CA ALA A 161 -8.47 3.74 6.24
C ALA A 161 -9.87 4.40 6.24
N SER A 162 -10.30 5.02 7.33
CA SER A 162 -11.67 5.59 7.43
C SER A 162 -11.97 6.67 6.39
N ALA A 163 -10.94 7.33 5.86
CA ALA A 163 -11.07 8.33 4.81
C ALA A 163 -10.97 7.75 3.39
N LEU A 164 -10.78 6.44 3.24
CA LEU A 164 -10.53 5.78 1.96
C LEU A 164 -11.77 5.14 1.35
N ALA A 165 -12.96 5.36 1.91
CA ALA A 165 -14.20 4.81 1.34
C ALA A 165 -14.32 5.14 -0.16
N GLY A 166 -14.33 4.11 -1.00
CA GLY A 166 -14.44 4.23 -2.46
C GLY A 166 -13.14 4.57 -3.19
N LYS A 167 -12.01 4.67 -2.47
CA LYS A 167 -10.68 4.90 -3.05
C LYS A 167 -9.96 3.58 -3.32
N ALA A 168 -8.90 3.67 -4.10
CA ALA A 168 -7.94 2.59 -4.30
C ALA A 168 -6.53 3.11 -3.97
N VAL A 169 -5.70 2.23 -3.41
CA VAL A 169 -4.29 2.50 -3.12
C VAL A 169 -3.42 1.51 -3.89
N VAL A 170 -2.22 1.94 -4.26
CA VAL A 170 -1.22 1.10 -4.94
C VAL A 170 0.09 1.23 -4.18
N VAL A 171 0.82 0.12 -4.02
CA VAL A 171 2.10 0.12 -3.33
C VAL A 171 3.22 0.19 -4.37
N PHE A 172 4.16 1.12 -4.17
CA PHE A 172 5.40 1.20 -4.94
C PHE A 172 6.56 0.77 -4.06
N GLU A 173 7.49 0.02 -4.64
CA GLU A 173 8.65 -0.52 -3.93
C GLU A 173 9.97 -0.15 -4.60
N THR A 174 10.99 0.01 -3.77
CA THR A 174 12.37 0.24 -4.21
C THR A 174 13.32 -0.57 -3.35
N LEU A 175 14.13 -1.40 -4.00
CA LEU A 175 15.15 -2.24 -3.39
C LEU A 175 16.51 -1.56 -3.47
N TYR A 176 17.19 -1.49 -2.34
CA TYR A 176 18.50 -0.87 -2.20
C TYR A 176 19.55 -1.87 -1.72
N GLN A 177 20.77 -1.68 -2.18
CA GLN A 177 21.98 -2.30 -1.64
C GLN A 177 23.02 -1.21 -1.40
N ASP A 178 23.58 -1.16 -0.19
CA ASP A 178 24.59 -0.15 0.20
C ASP A 178 24.15 1.31 -0.09
N GLY A 179 22.84 1.57 0.03
CA GLY A 179 22.22 2.88 -0.21
C GLY A 179 21.99 3.22 -1.69
N VAL A 180 22.31 2.31 -2.62
CA VAL A 180 22.08 2.47 -4.06
C VAL A 180 20.84 1.69 -4.46
N GLU A 181 19.94 2.33 -5.21
CA GLU A 181 18.79 1.66 -5.82
C GLU A 181 19.26 0.65 -6.87
N ILE A 182 18.79 -0.60 -6.75
CA ILE A 182 19.16 -1.70 -7.65
C ILE A 182 17.95 -2.29 -8.38
N ALA A 183 16.74 -2.12 -7.86
CA ALA A 183 15.49 -2.52 -8.50
C ALA A 183 14.31 -1.72 -7.93
N SER A 184 13.25 -1.56 -8.72
CA SER A 184 12.03 -0.87 -8.29
C SER A 184 10.82 -1.47 -9.00
N HIS A 185 9.67 -1.47 -8.33
CA HIS A 185 8.37 -1.77 -8.93
C HIS A 185 7.42 -0.60 -8.63
N ALA A 186 7.11 0.18 -9.65
CA ALA A 186 6.39 1.45 -9.50
C ALA A 186 5.44 1.65 -10.68
N ASP A 187 4.31 0.93 -10.66
CA ASP A 187 3.26 1.02 -11.66
C ASP A 187 1.90 1.28 -11.00
N ILE A 188 1.34 2.47 -11.21
CA ILE A 188 0.06 2.90 -10.62
C ILE A 188 -1.14 2.10 -11.16
N GLU A 189 -0.97 1.41 -12.30
CA GLU A 189 -2.01 0.59 -12.92
C GLU A 189 -1.89 -0.90 -12.57
N ASP A 190 -0.92 -1.28 -11.73
CA ASP A 190 -0.74 -2.69 -11.35
C ASP A 190 -1.87 -3.16 -10.41
N GLU A 191 -2.76 -3.99 -10.95
CA GLU A 191 -3.84 -4.65 -10.21
C GLU A 191 -3.31 -5.63 -9.14
N GLY A 192 -2.13 -6.21 -9.37
CA GLY A 192 -1.34 -6.98 -8.42
C GLY A 192 -0.88 -6.15 -7.23
N GLN A 193 -0.76 -4.82 -7.37
CA GLN A 193 -0.42 -3.90 -6.28
C GLN A 193 -1.58 -3.03 -5.79
N THR A 194 -2.74 -3.12 -6.44
CA THR A 194 -3.91 -2.31 -6.09
C THR A 194 -4.72 -2.96 -4.97
N VAL A 195 -5.09 -2.18 -3.94
CA VAL A 195 -6.13 -2.54 -2.95
C VAL A 195 -7.26 -1.52 -3.00
N ILE A 196 -8.50 -2.00 -3.12
CA ILE A 196 -9.70 -1.16 -3.22
C ILE A 196 -10.42 -1.12 -1.88
N PHE A 197 -10.77 0.08 -1.44
CA PHE A 197 -11.58 0.28 -0.23
C PHE A 197 -13.05 0.47 -0.59
N ARG A 198 -13.93 -0.37 -0.01
CA ARG A 198 -15.37 -0.34 -0.30
C ARG A 198 -15.97 1.03 0.01
N SER A 199 -17.01 1.41 -0.73
CA SER A 199 -17.89 2.54 -0.40
C SER A 199 -19.31 2.02 -0.21
N PRO A 200 -19.67 1.55 0.99
CA PRO A 200 -21.06 1.23 1.31
C PRO A 200 -22.01 2.38 0.99
N LYS A 201 -23.18 2.07 0.47
CA LYS A 201 -24.26 3.03 0.21
C LYS A 201 -25.51 2.59 0.93
N ILE A 202 -26.24 3.55 1.48
CA ILE A 202 -27.57 3.33 2.05
C ILE A 202 -28.60 4.20 1.32
N GLY A 203 -29.82 3.70 1.22
CA GLY A 203 -30.98 4.43 0.73
C GLY A 203 -32.15 4.21 1.68
N THR A 204 -32.85 5.27 2.06
CA THR A 204 -33.84 5.24 3.13
C THR A 204 -35.24 5.60 2.64
N THR A 205 -36.27 5.10 3.30
CA THR A 205 -37.67 5.43 3.01
C THR A 205 -38.48 5.37 4.30
N ALA A 206 -38.76 6.54 4.87
CA ALA A 206 -39.59 6.69 6.06
C ALA A 206 -41.08 6.69 5.69
N THR A 207 -41.89 5.89 6.37
CA THR A 207 -43.36 5.88 6.20
C THR A 207 -44.05 5.68 7.53
N VAL A 208 -45.29 6.14 7.64
CA VAL A 208 -46.21 5.77 8.72
C VAL A 208 -47.33 4.95 8.06
N ASP A 209 -47.49 3.70 8.47
CA ASP A 209 -48.48 2.79 7.88
C ASP A 209 -48.42 2.69 6.33
N GLY A 210 -47.22 2.82 5.77
CA GLY A 210 -46.98 2.80 4.32
C GLY A 210 -47.20 4.14 3.60
N GLU A 211 -47.69 5.16 4.30
CA GLU A 211 -47.93 6.49 3.75
C GLU A 211 -46.84 7.51 4.13
N LYS A 212 -46.85 8.64 3.41
CA LYS A 212 -45.92 9.76 3.63
C LYS A 212 -46.49 10.86 4.52
N THR A 213 -47.67 10.62 5.09
CA THR A 213 -48.48 11.49 5.93
C THR A 213 -49.01 10.71 7.11
N ALA A 214 -49.19 11.38 8.24
CA ALA A 214 -49.81 10.78 9.42
C ALA A 214 -50.53 11.86 10.21
N ASP A 215 -51.66 11.49 10.80
CA ASP A 215 -52.37 12.36 11.73
C ASP A 215 -51.54 12.52 13.02
N PRO A 216 -51.30 13.75 13.49
CA PRO A 216 -50.50 14.02 14.68
C PRO A 216 -51.33 13.80 15.96
N LEU A 217 -52.03 12.67 16.07
CA LEU A 217 -52.92 12.36 17.19
C LEU A 217 -52.26 11.32 18.11
N GLY A 218 -51.44 11.79 19.06
CA GLY A 218 -50.79 10.94 20.03
C GLY A 218 -49.59 10.20 19.48
N LYS A 219 -49.45 8.94 19.90
CA LYS A 219 -48.27 8.12 19.63
C LYS A 219 -48.28 7.60 18.20
N VAL A 220 -47.27 7.98 17.41
CA VAL A 220 -47.06 7.51 16.02
C VAL A 220 -45.83 6.63 15.95
N THR A 221 -45.76 5.76 14.94
CA THR A 221 -44.54 5.02 14.61
C THR A 221 -44.17 5.26 13.16
N ILE A 222 -43.02 5.91 12.93
CA ILE A 222 -42.40 6.02 11.62
C ILE A 222 -41.52 4.78 11.44
N ILE A 223 -41.75 4.02 10.37
CA ILE A 223 -40.85 2.95 9.93
C ILE A 223 -39.94 3.52 8.86
N ASP A 224 -38.63 3.62 9.14
CA ASP A 224 -37.64 3.91 8.12
C ASP A 224 -37.06 2.60 7.55
N LYS A 225 -37.38 2.34 6.28
CA LYS A 225 -36.79 1.22 5.55
C LYS A 225 -35.45 1.64 4.99
N VAL A 226 -34.38 1.05 5.50
CA VAL A 226 -33.01 1.28 5.05
C VAL A 226 -32.58 0.14 4.14
N THR A 227 -32.38 0.45 2.86
CA THR A 227 -31.69 -0.39 1.88
C THR A 227 -30.18 -0.14 1.94
N TYR A 228 -29.37 -1.17 1.75
CA TYR A 228 -27.91 -1.05 1.70
C TYR A 228 -27.33 -1.80 0.50
N ILE A 229 -26.18 -1.32 0.02
CA ILE A 229 -25.38 -1.92 -1.05
C ILE A 229 -23.90 -1.80 -0.67
N GLY A 230 -23.13 -2.87 -0.91
CA GLY A 230 -21.68 -2.89 -0.74
C GLY A 230 -21.21 -3.21 0.68
N LEU A 231 -22.08 -3.76 1.54
CA LEU A 231 -21.67 -4.31 2.84
C LEU A 231 -20.94 -5.65 2.67
N THR A 232 -20.17 -6.02 3.67
CA THR A 232 -19.45 -7.29 3.71
C THR A 232 -20.35 -8.36 4.35
N PRO A 233 -20.70 -9.44 3.62
CA PRO A 233 -21.52 -10.51 4.17
C PRO A 233 -20.91 -11.10 5.45
N GLY A 234 -21.77 -11.40 6.43
CA GLY A 234 -21.36 -11.95 7.72
C GLY A 234 -20.81 -10.93 8.71
N LYS A 235 -20.62 -9.66 8.32
CA LYS A 235 -20.19 -8.60 9.25
C LYS A 235 -21.36 -7.91 9.94
N GLU A 236 -21.13 -7.53 11.19
CA GLU A 236 -22.07 -6.77 12.00
C GLU A 236 -21.93 -5.27 11.74
N TYR A 237 -23.07 -4.59 11.62
CA TYR A 237 -23.17 -3.17 11.41
C TYR A 237 -24.15 -2.56 12.41
N ASN A 238 -23.88 -1.31 12.78
CA ASN A 238 -24.77 -0.50 13.60
C ASN A 238 -25.29 0.64 12.74
N ILE A 239 -26.59 0.89 12.82
CA ILE A 239 -27.23 2.03 12.18
C ILE A 239 -27.90 2.89 13.24
N LYS A 240 -27.76 4.21 13.09
CA LYS A 240 -28.40 5.21 13.93
C LYS A 240 -29.17 6.19 13.08
N GLY A 241 -30.45 6.25 13.36
CA GLY A 241 -31.36 7.21 12.78
C GLY A 241 -31.69 8.35 13.73
N VAL A 242 -31.78 9.57 13.19
CA VAL A 242 -32.19 10.78 13.91
C VAL A 242 -33.26 11.47 13.10
N LEU A 243 -34.43 11.72 13.71
CA LEU A 243 -35.44 12.55 13.09
C LEU A 243 -35.04 14.03 13.19
N MET A 244 -35.20 14.74 12.07
CA MET A 244 -34.88 16.15 11.91
C MET A 244 -36.16 16.92 11.59
N ASP A 245 -36.32 18.11 12.16
CA ASP A 245 -37.31 19.07 11.68
C ASP A 245 -36.83 19.60 10.32
N LYS A 246 -37.63 19.39 9.29
CA LYS A 246 -37.25 19.73 7.92
C LYS A 246 -37.08 21.24 7.72
N SER A 247 -37.83 22.05 8.45
CA SER A 247 -37.86 23.51 8.26
C SER A 247 -36.61 24.17 8.85
N THR A 248 -36.14 23.68 10.00
CA THR A 248 -34.97 24.23 10.68
C THR A 248 -33.68 23.47 10.38
N ASN A 249 -33.80 22.23 9.88
CA ASN A 249 -32.69 21.28 9.75
C ASN A 249 -32.00 20.95 11.08
N GLU A 250 -32.72 21.14 12.19
CA GLU A 250 -32.30 20.76 13.53
C GLU A 250 -32.92 19.42 13.92
N LYS A 251 -32.36 18.77 14.95
CA LYS A 251 -32.90 17.51 15.46
C LYS A 251 -34.32 17.75 16.01
N LEU A 252 -35.23 16.86 15.68
CA LEU A 252 -36.59 16.88 16.21
C LEU A 252 -36.55 16.58 17.71
N LEU A 253 -37.11 17.47 18.51
CA LEU A 253 -37.26 17.29 19.95
C LEU A 253 -38.73 17.03 20.30
N VAL A 254 -38.98 15.96 21.05
CA VAL A 254 -40.26 15.66 21.70
C VAL A 254 -40.01 15.56 23.19
N ASP A 255 -40.74 16.33 23.99
CA ASP A 255 -40.51 16.47 25.44
C ASP A 255 -39.05 16.81 25.81
N GLY A 256 -38.41 17.64 24.99
CA GLY A 256 -37.02 18.05 25.16
C GLY A 256 -35.98 16.96 24.87
N LYS A 257 -36.37 15.82 24.29
CA LYS A 257 -35.47 14.72 23.91
C LYS A 257 -35.41 14.53 22.40
N GLU A 258 -34.23 14.22 21.88
CA GLU A 258 -34.03 13.85 20.49
C GLU A 258 -34.81 12.56 20.17
N VAL A 259 -35.49 12.55 19.02
CA VAL A 259 -36.14 11.33 18.54
C VAL A 259 -35.15 10.54 17.68
N THR A 260 -34.61 9.47 18.25
CA THR A 260 -33.58 8.62 17.62
C THR A 260 -33.97 7.15 17.70
N ALA A 261 -33.49 6.36 16.76
CA ALA A 261 -33.57 4.90 16.80
C ALA A 261 -32.23 4.30 16.36
N GLU A 262 -31.86 3.15 16.94
CA GLU A 262 -30.61 2.46 16.61
C GLU A 262 -30.92 0.98 16.41
N ALA A 263 -30.24 0.35 15.46
CA ALA A 263 -30.31 -1.09 15.23
C ALA A 263 -28.91 -1.66 14.95
N THR A 264 -28.72 -2.90 15.38
CA THR A 264 -27.51 -3.68 15.08
C THR A 264 -27.93 -4.89 14.27
N PHE A 265 -27.25 -5.15 13.15
CA PHE A 265 -27.58 -6.25 12.25
C PHE A 265 -26.33 -6.84 11.60
N THR A 266 -26.36 -8.15 11.33
CA THR A 266 -25.34 -8.81 10.50
C THR A 266 -25.83 -8.82 9.06
N ALA A 267 -25.04 -8.30 8.12
CA ALA A 267 -25.43 -8.30 6.71
C ALA A 267 -25.34 -9.73 6.13
N PRO A 268 -26.44 -10.41 5.76
CA PRO A 268 -26.35 -11.75 5.18
C PRO A 268 -25.78 -11.75 3.75
N LYS A 269 -25.91 -10.61 3.07
CA LYS A 269 -25.48 -10.37 1.68
C LYS A 269 -24.93 -8.95 1.59
N SER A 270 -24.25 -8.64 0.48
CA SER A 270 -23.73 -7.30 0.21
C SER A 270 -24.82 -6.26 -0.04
N GLU A 271 -26.02 -6.70 -0.39
CA GLU A 271 -27.21 -5.88 -0.55
C GLU A 271 -28.39 -6.43 0.24
N GLY A 272 -29.27 -5.54 0.70
CA GLY A 272 -30.45 -5.93 1.47
C GLY A 272 -31.17 -4.74 2.05
N SER A 273 -32.05 -5.00 3.02
CA SER A 273 -32.76 -3.96 3.74
C SER A 273 -33.07 -4.34 5.18
N ILE A 274 -33.18 -3.33 6.04
CA ILE A 274 -33.66 -3.42 7.42
C ILE A 274 -34.68 -2.31 7.67
N ASP A 275 -35.55 -2.50 8.65
CA ASP A 275 -36.53 -1.50 9.07
C ASP A 275 -36.15 -0.96 10.46
N ILE A 276 -36.20 0.36 10.62
CA ILE A 276 -35.90 1.07 11.87
C ILE A 276 -37.16 1.80 12.35
N PRO A 277 -37.80 1.36 13.44
CA PRO A 277 -39.00 2.00 13.97
C PRO A 277 -38.65 3.17 14.91
N PHE A 278 -39.28 4.33 14.67
CA PHE A 278 -39.26 5.50 15.54
C PHE A 278 -40.64 5.70 16.13
N THR A 279 -40.76 5.52 17.44
CA THR A 279 -42.05 5.68 18.13
C THR A 279 -42.00 6.83 19.13
N PHE A 280 -42.87 7.82 18.95
CA PHE A 280 -42.91 9.04 19.77
C PHE A 280 -44.32 9.67 19.77
N ASP A 281 -44.56 10.62 20.67
CA ASP A 281 -45.81 11.40 20.71
C ASP A 281 -45.75 12.56 19.70
N ALA A 282 -46.61 12.53 18.69
CA ALA A 282 -46.68 13.54 17.63
C ALA A 282 -47.71 14.65 17.91
N SER A 283 -48.40 14.64 19.06
CA SER A 283 -49.49 15.58 19.38
C SER A 283 -49.12 17.06 19.25
N GLY A 284 -47.83 17.39 19.36
CA GLY A 284 -47.29 18.75 19.20
C GLY A 284 -46.73 19.09 17.81
N LEU A 285 -46.89 18.22 16.81
CA LEU A 285 -46.20 18.32 15.52
C LEU A 285 -47.13 18.61 14.33
N ALA A 286 -48.36 19.05 14.56
CA ALA A 286 -49.28 19.42 13.48
C ALA A 286 -48.65 20.43 12.51
N GLY A 287 -48.76 20.15 11.21
CA GLY A 287 -48.17 20.96 10.13
C GLY A 287 -46.65 20.91 10.01
N LYS A 288 -45.93 20.14 10.85
CA LYS A 288 -44.48 19.96 10.72
C LYS A 288 -44.15 18.92 9.67
N SER A 289 -42.98 19.06 9.05
CA SER A 289 -42.40 18.02 8.20
C SER A 289 -41.13 17.53 8.85
N VAL A 290 -40.93 16.22 8.84
CA VAL A 290 -39.74 15.59 9.43
C VAL A 290 -38.99 14.80 8.36
N VAL A 291 -37.69 14.64 8.56
CA VAL A 291 -36.84 13.78 7.72
C VAL A 291 -35.96 12.93 8.60
N VAL A 292 -35.63 11.72 8.16
CA VAL A 292 -34.76 10.81 8.90
C VAL A 292 -33.35 10.91 8.35
N PHE A 293 -32.37 11.10 9.23
CA PHE A 293 -30.95 11.13 8.94
C PHE A 293 -30.30 9.85 9.51
N GLU A 294 -29.62 9.08 8.66
CA GLU A 294 -29.09 7.77 9.02
C GLU A 294 -27.57 7.70 8.99
N SER A 295 -26.96 7.11 10.01
CA SER A 295 -25.52 6.87 10.08
C SER A 295 -25.25 5.38 10.20
N LEU A 296 -24.56 4.79 9.22
CA LEU A 296 -24.11 3.40 9.26
C LEU A 296 -22.64 3.33 9.67
N TYR A 297 -22.30 2.50 10.66
CA TYR A 297 -20.94 2.33 11.15
C TYR A 297 -20.68 0.88 11.59
N HIS A 298 -19.42 0.48 11.51
CA HIS A 298 -18.94 -0.83 11.98
C HIS A 298 -18.24 -0.62 13.33
N GLU A 299 -18.71 -1.34 14.35
CA GLU A 299 -18.32 -1.20 15.77
C GLU A 299 -18.51 0.20 16.38
N ARG A 300 -18.78 0.26 17.69
CA ARG A 300 -19.09 1.51 18.41
C ARG A 300 -17.84 2.40 18.53
N ARG A 301 -17.58 3.26 17.55
CA ARG A 301 -16.83 4.51 17.79
C ARG A 301 -17.65 5.71 17.35
N TYR A 302 -18.20 6.39 18.36
CA TYR A 302 -18.80 7.72 18.27
C TYR A 302 -17.83 8.69 17.60
N ARG A 303 -18.08 9.07 16.35
CA ARG A 303 -17.61 10.35 15.79
C ARG A 303 -18.71 10.96 14.94
N HIS A 304 -19.15 12.13 15.39
CA HIS A 304 -20.06 13.02 14.69
C HIS A 304 -19.45 13.40 13.34
N ARG A 305 -20.05 12.99 12.22
CA ARG A 305 -19.80 13.67 10.94
C ARG A 305 -21.09 13.76 10.14
N THR A 306 -21.48 15.00 9.86
CA THR A 306 -22.63 15.43 9.10
C THR A 306 -22.28 15.43 7.63
N ASP A 307 -22.72 14.41 6.88
CA ASP A 307 -23.05 14.59 5.47
C ASP A 307 -24.01 13.48 5.04
N LEU A 308 -25.25 13.85 4.70
CA LEU A 308 -26.32 12.91 4.39
C LEU A 308 -27.11 13.29 3.13
N PRO A 309 -27.44 12.30 2.28
CA PRO A 309 -28.35 12.50 1.15
C PRO A 309 -29.80 12.67 1.63
N ARG A 310 -30.53 13.57 0.97
CA ARG A 310 -31.83 14.14 1.41
C ARG A 310 -33.02 13.45 0.75
N ARG A 311 -34.04 12.96 1.49
CA ARG A 311 -35.43 12.69 0.98
C ARG A 311 -36.52 12.84 2.08
N GLN A 312 -37.77 13.10 1.67
CA GLN A 312 -38.80 13.91 2.36
C GLN A 312 -40.04 13.13 2.87
N LEU A 313 -40.63 13.57 3.99
CA LEU A 313 -41.92 13.16 4.56
C LEU A 313 -42.70 14.41 5.03
N HIS A 314 -44.04 14.44 4.92
CA HIS A 314 -44.87 15.57 5.41
C HIS A 314 -45.86 15.05 6.45
N LEU A 315 -45.97 15.66 7.63
CA LEU A 315 -47.07 15.37 8.55
C LEU A 315 -48.15 16.45 8.31
N CYS A 316 -49.37 16.01 8.04
CA CYS A 316 -50.52 16.90 7.79
C CYS A 316 -51.29 17.08 9.09
#